data_AF-A0A7W7K6U3-F1
#
_entry.id   AF-A0A7W7K6U3-F1
#
_cell.length_a   1.000
_cell.length_b   1.000
_cell.length_c   1.000
_cell.angle_alpha   90.00
_cell.angle_beta   90.00
_cell.angle_gamma   90.00
#
_symmetry.space_group_name_H-M   'P 1'
#
loop_
_entity.id
_entity.type
_entity.pdbx_description
1 polymer ?
#
loop_
_entity_poly.entity_id
_entity_poly.type
_entity_poly.pdbx_seq_one_letter_code
_entity_poly.pdbx_strand_id
1 'polypeptide(L)'
;MNAFERHGITHLSASSVNLFIAQPALWACSYLIKKRTAVGPAAHRGTAIEAGVEAGLFDPEMPVAECQKVASAKFHSLTRLSADARIEKERETIEPSVAVALAELRQYGVPEKSADGRQHKLEITIPGVPVPIWGYLDFNWPQHGIIVDLKTTARIPSEISDAHARQGALYLNHGSNLQMRFAYVSAKKIAVYVLDDAARHQAEFVQAAQAIERLLSLSDDSEALTRCFAPDLSSFYWGDASARRLAHEIWGASPDSAPLALQAAS
;
A
#
# COMPACT_ATOMS: atom_id res chain seq x y z
N MET A 1 18.63 -11.24 18.86
CA MET A 1 18.26 -10.19 17.91
C MET A 1 18.22 -10.82 16.52
N ASN A 2 17.05 -10.86 15.89
CA ASN A 2 16.92 -11.40 14.53
C ASN A 2 17.45 -10.38 13.48
N ALA A 3 17.53 -10.78 12.20
CA ALA A 3 18.10 -9.93 11.16
C ALA A 3 17.29 -8.62 10.97
N PHE A 4 15.96 -8.66 11.08
CA PHE A 4 15.13 -7.46 10.99
C PHE A 4 15.43 -6.47 12.12
N GLU A 5 15.45 -6.96 13.37
CA GLU A 5 15.71 -6.13 14.55
C GLU A 5 17.06 -5.43 14.49
N ARG A 6 18.09 -6.09 13.92
CA ARG A 6 19.42 -5.50 13.71
C ARG A 6 19.37 -4.22 12.86
N HIS A 7 18.50 -4.18 11.87
CA HIS A 7 18.28 -3.01 11.01
C HIS A 7 17.18 -2.08 11.55
N GLY A 8 16.68 -2.31 12.77
CA GLY A 8 15.62 -1.52 13.39
C GLY A 8 14.23 -1.76 12.80
N ILE A 9 14.02 -2.90 12.13
CA ILE A 9 12.72 -3.33 11.61
C ILE A 9 12.07 -4.22 12.67
N THR A 10 11.07 -3.68 13.37
CA THR A 10 10.40 -4.38 14.48
C THR A 10 9.13 -5.12 14.06
N HIS A 11 8.63 -4.84 12.85
CA HIS A 11 7.44 -5.45 12.27
C HIS A 11 7.50 -5.39 10.75
N LEU A 12 6.72 -6.24 10.10
CA LEU A 12 6.43 -6.15 8.67
C LEU A 12 4.99 -5.69 8.43
N SER A 13 4.70 -5.33 7.19
CA SER A 13 3.34 -5.10 6.71
C SER A 13 3.20 -5.65 5.30
N ALA A 14 1.96 -5.89 4.86
CA ALA A 14 1.68 -6.29 3.49
C ALA A 14 2.27 -5.29 2.48
N SER A 15 2.12 -3.98 2.74
CA SER A 15 2.66 -2.93 1.87
C SER A 15 4.19 -2.91 1.83
N SER A 16 4.86 -3.17 2.96
CA SER A 16 6.32 -3.28 3.01
C SER A 16 6.82 -4.46 2.17
N VAL A 17 6.26 -5.65 2.37
CA VAL A 17 6.68 -6.85 1.62
C VAL A 17 6.32 -6.73 0.14
N ASN A 18 5.16 -6.18 -0.19
CA ASN A 18 4.78 -5.91 -1.58
C ASN A 18 5.72 -4.90 -2.25
N LEU A 19 6.18 -3.87 -1.52
CA LEU A 19 7.19 -2.94 -2.04
C LEU A 19 8.52 -3.65 -2.29
N PHE A 20 8.94 -4.56 -1.41
CA PHE A 20 10.14 -5.37 -1.63
C PHE A 20 10.02 -6.22 -2.90
N ILE A 21 8.90 -6.91 -3.09
CA ILE A 21 8.67 -7.72 -4.31
C ILE A 21 8.71 -6.86 -5.57
N ALA A 22 8.04 -5.70 -5.56
CA ALA A 22 7.90 -4.86 -6.74
C ALA A 22 9.16 -4.02 -7.04
N GLN A 23 9.83 -3.51 -6.00
CA GLN A 23 10.98 -2.59 -6.08
C GLN A 23 11.91 -2.75 -4.86
N PRO A 24 12.77 -3.79 -4.83
CA PRO A 24 13.69 -4.04 -3.72
C PRO A 24 14.60 -2.85 -3.37
N ALA A 25 15.07 -2.12 -4.40
CA ALA A 25 15.91 -0.94 -4.22
C ALA A 25 15.18 0.19 -3.47
N LEU A 26 13.93 0.47 -3.82
CA LEU A 26 13.12 1.48 -3.14
C LEU A 26 12.73 1.03 -1.73
N TRP A 27 12.50 -0.28 -1.55
CA TRP A 27 12.34 -0.85 -0.22
C TRP A 27 13.57 -0.62 0.66
N ALA A 28 14.78 -0.90 0.16
CA ALA A 28 16.02 -0.68 0.89
C ALA A 28 16.24 0.80 1.25
N CYS A 29 15.97 1.72 0.32
CA CYS A 29 15.94 3.16 0.61
C CYS A 29 15.00 3.52 1.77
N SER A 30 13.79 2.97 1.76
CA SER A 30 12.73 3.32 2.70
C SER A 30 12.95 2.74 4.09
N TYR A 31 13.44 1.49 4.17
CA TYR A 31 13.52 0.72 5.41
C TYR A 31 14.94 0.62 5.99
N LEU A 32 15.98 0.62 5.16
CA LEU A 32 17.38 0.55 5.62
C LEU A 32 18.01 1.95 5.73
N ILE A 33 17.90 2.76 4.67
CA ILE A 33 18.43 4.13 4.67
C ILE A 33 17.47 5.12 5.36
N LYS A 34 16.21 4.72 5.57
CA LYS A 34 15.16 5.52 6.23
C LYS A 34 14.86 6.84 5.52
N LYS A 35 15.08 6.90 4.20
CA LYS A 35 14.72 8.04 3.35
C LYS A 35 13.37 7.76 2.67
N ARG A 36 12.37 8.59 2.97
CA ARG A 36 11.01 8.48 2.41
C ARG A 36 10.89 9.30 1.14
N THR A 37 10.14 8.77 0.17
CA THR A 37 9.71 9.51 -1.01
C THR A 37 8.40 10.23 -0.73
N ALA A 38 8.13 11.27 -1.51
CA ALA A 38 6.87 12.00 -1.40
C ALA A 38 5.68 11.11 -1.79
N VAL A 39 4.57 11.28 -1.07
CA VAL A 39 3.29 10.62 -1.37
C VAL A 39 2.63 11.35 -2.54
N GLY A 40 2.23 10.62 -3.58
CA GLY A 40 1.62 11.21 -4.77
C GLY A 40 0.12 11.52 -4.62
N PRO A 41 -0.45 12.39 -5.48
CA PRO A 41 -1.88 12.76 -5.44
C PRO A 41 -2.85 11.57 -5.48
N ALA A 42 -2.54 10.51 -6.23
CA ALA A 42 -3.38 9.32 -6.31
C ALA A 42 -3.54 8.59 -4.95
N ALA A 43 -2.49 8.57 -4.13
CA ALA A 43 -2.56 8.00 -2.78
C ALA A 43 -3.42 8.88 -1.85
N HIS A 44 -3.26 10.21 -1.94
CA HIS A 44 -4.12 11.15 -1.22
C HIS A 44 -5.58 11.05 -1.63
N ARG A 45 -5.88 10.84 -2.92
CA ARG A 45 -7.23 10.56 -3.41
C ARG A 45 -7.82 9.32 -2.73
N GLY A 46 -7.04 8.24 -2.64
CA GLY A 46 -7.44 7.03 -1.92
C GLY A 46 -7.85 7.31 -0.48
N THR A 47 -6.96 7.93 0.29
CA THR A 47 -7.22 8.30 1.69
C THR A 47 -8.43 9.22 1.85
N ALA A 48 -8.66 10.13 0.90
CA ALA A 48 -9.80 11.04 0.94
C ALA A 48 -11.13 10.33 0.68
N ILE A 49 -11.21 9.49 -0.35
CA ILE A 49 -12.41 8.71 -0.66
C ILE A 49 -12.75 7.79 0.51
N GLU A 50 -11.76 7.11 1.08
CA GLU A 50 -11.95 6.22 2.22
C GLU A 50 -12.55 6.97 3.42
N ALA A 51 -12.05 8.16 3.75
CA ALA A 51 -12.61 8.98 4.82
C ALA A 51 -14.08 9.39 4.59
N GLY A 52 -14.46 9.69 3.34
CA GLY A 52 -15.86 9.98 2.99
C GLY A 52 -16.76 8.75 3.07
N VAL A 53 -16.27 7.59 2.62
CA VAL A 53 -16.99 6.32 2.71
C VAL A 53 -17.16 5.91 4.17
N GLU A 54 -16.11 6.03 4.97
CA GLU A 54 -16.13 5.76 6.41
C GLU A 54 -17.22 6.59 7.12
N ALA A 55 -17.25 7.90 6.87
CA ALA A 55 -18.28 8.78 7.43
C ALA A 55 -19.70 8.31 7.10
N GLY A 56 -19.96 7.94 5.85
CA GLY A 56 -21.28 7.50 5.40
C GLY A 56 -21.66 6.07 5.78
N LEU A 57 -20.69 5.21 6.16
CA LEU A 57 -20.94 3.86 6.65
C LEU A 57 -21.20 3.85 8.17
N PHE A 58 -20.49 4.67 8.94
CA PHE A 58 -20.69 4.78 10.39
C PHE A 58 -21.83 5.70 10.80
N ASP A 59 -22.30 6.57 9.90
CA ASP A 59 -23.54 7.33 10.01
C ASP A 59 -24.40 7.11 8.74
N PRO A 60 -25.24 6.06 8.72
CA PRO A 60 -26.05 5.70 7.54
C PRO A 60 -27.02 6.80 7.10
N GLU A 61 -27.47 7.63 8.03
CA GLU A 61 -28.40 8.74 7.78
C GLU A 61 -27.68 9.98 7.22
N MET A 62 -26.35 10.03 7.31
CA MET A 62 -25.56 11.12 6.73
C MET A 62 -25.81 11.18 5.21
N PRO A 63 -26.24 12.34 4.67
CA PRO A 63 -26.42 12.49 3.24
C PRO A 63 -25.11 12.24 2.49
N VAL A 64 -25.20 11.60 1.32
CA VAL A 64 -24.03 11.34 0.46
C VAL A 64 -23.26 12.63 0.16
N ALA A 65 -23.95 13.74 -0.02
CA ALA A 65 -23.34 15.06 -0.24
C ALA A 65 -22.44 15.52 0.91
N GLU A 66 -22.79 15.21 2.16
CA GLU A 66 -21.94 15.54 3.32
C GLU A 66 -20.72 14.62 3.40
N CYS A 67 -20.89 13.33 3.07
CA CYS A 67 -19.78 12.38 2.95
C CYS A 67 -18.77 12.81 1.88
N GLN A 68 -19.27 13.32 0.75
CA GLN A 68 -18.46 13.88 -0.33
C GLN A 68 -17.66 15.11 0.14
N LYS A 69 -18.27 16.01 0.92
CA LYS A 69 -17.58 17.16 1.52
C LYS A 69 -16.46 16.73 2.47
N VAL A 70 -16.68 15.69 3.29
CA VAL A 70 -15.64 15.12 4.16
C VAL A 70 -14.44 14.66 3.34
N ALA A 71 -14.68 13.91 2.26
CA ALA A 71 -13.62 13.46 1.36
C ALA A 71 -12.88 14.63 0.68
N SER A 72 -13.62 15.58 0.11
CA SER A 72 -13.06 16.76 -0.56
C SER A 72 -12.20 17.61 0.38
N ALA A 73 -12.66 17.82 1.63
CA ALA A 73 -11.90 18.52 2.66
C ALA A 73 -10.61 17.77 3.06
N LYS A 74 -10.70 16.44 3.21
CA LYS A 74 -9.53 15.60 3.50
C LYS A 74 -8.49 15.69 2.39
N PHE A 75 -8.90 15.59 1.13
CA PHE A 75 -8.00 15.72 0.00
C PHE A 75 -7.34 17.08 -0.06
N HIS A 76 -8.13 18.16 0.07
CA HIS A 76 -7.60 19.52 0.10
C HIS A 76 -6.54 19.70 1.19
N SER A 77 -6.78 19.17 2.39
CA SER A 77 -5.81 19.19 3.49
C SER A 77 -4.51 18.47 3.14
N LEU A 78 -4.59 17.26 2.58
CA LEU A 78 -3.43 16.45 2.20
C LEU A 78 -2.62 17.08 1.05
N THR A 79 -3.27 17.77 0.12
CA THR A 79 -2.63 18.35 -1.06
C THR A 79 -2.29 19.83 -0.92
N ARG A 80 -2.56 20.47 0.23
CA ARG A 80 -2.49 21.94 0.41
C ARG A 80 -1.15 22.57 0.00
N LEU A 81 -0.06 21.84 0.17
CA LEU A 81 1.30 22.31 -0.15
C LEU A 81 1.90 21.62 -1.39
N SER A 82 1.11 20.83 -2.10
CA SER A 82 1.58 20.11 -3.28
C SER A 82 1.37 20.94 -4.54
N ALA A 83 2.41 21.04 -5.37
CA ALA A 83 2.36 21.70 -6.68
C ALA A 83 2.21 20.68 -7.84
N ASP A 84 1.82 19.44 -7.54
CA ASP A 84 1.69 18.38 -8.53
C ASP A 84 0.51 18.65 -9.48
N ALA A 85 0.80 18.75 -10.79
CA ALA A 85 -0.20 19.05 -11.82
C ALA A 85 -1.34 18.01 -11.91
N ARG A 86 -1.16 16.81 -11.32
CA ARG A 86 -2.19 15.75 -11.30
C ARG A 86 -3.28 15.99 -10.27
N ILE A 87 -3.10 16.90 -9.31
CA ILE A 87 -4.04 17.12 -8.19
C ILE A 87 -5.45 17.38 -8.69
N GLU A 88 -5.62 18.23 -9.70
CA GLU A 88 -6.96 18.63 -10.14
C GLU A 88 -7.71 17.45 -10.79
N LYS A 89 -7.00 16.67 -11.62
CA LYS A 89 -7.55 15.45 -12.20
C LYS A 89 -7.96 14.42 -11.14
N GLU A 90 -7.16 14.27 -10.08
CA GLU A 90 -7.52 13.37 -8.97
C GLU A 90 -8.73 13.91 -8.20
N ARG A 91 -8.83 15.23 -7.97
CA ARG A 91 -9.94 15.89 -7.27
C ARG A 91 -11.29 15.59 -7.89
N GLU A 92 -11.39 15.70 -9.22
CA GLU A 92 -12.62 15.45 -9.99
C GLU A 92 -13.22 14.05 -9.75
N THR A 93 -12.41 13.09 -9.32
CA THR A 93 -12.85 11.71 -9.13
C THR A 93 -13.34 11.39 -7.72
N ILE A 94 -13.11 12.27 -6.74
CA ILE A 94 -13.32 11.97 -5.31
C ILE A 94 -14.80 11.83 -4.99
N GLU A 95 -15.57 12.90 -5.21
CA GLU A 95 -16.98 12.92 -4.85
C GLU A 95 -17.81 11.85 -5.59
N PRO A 96 -17.62 11.63 -6.91
CA PRO A 96 -18.30 10.54 -7.60
C PRO A 96 -17.92 9.16 -7.04
N SER A 97 -16.65 8.94 -6.68
CA SER A 97 -16.22 7.65 -6.12
C SER A 97 -16.83 7.36 -4.76
N VAL A 98 -16.98 8.38 -3.89
CA VAL A 98 -17.66 8.24 -2.60
C VAL A 98 -19.13 7.83 -2.80
N ALA A 99 -19.84 8.49 -3.72
CA ALA A 99 -21.23 8.15 -4.01
C ALA A 99 -21.38 6.71 -4.54
N VAL A 100 -20.51 6.31 -5.47
CA VAL A 100 -20.49 4.95 -6.03
C VAL A 100 -20.19 3.90 -4.95
N ALA A 101 -19.20 4.14 -4.08
CA ALA A 101 -18.87 3.22 -3.00
C ALA A 101 -20.01 3.09 -1.98
N LEU A 102 -20.61 4.20 -1.56
CA LEU A 102 -21.71 4.17 -0.58
C LEU A 102 -22.98 3.49 -1.12
N ALA A 103 -23.26 3.63 -2.43
CA ALA A 103 -24.40 2.96 -3.05
C ALA A 103 -24.31 1.42 -2.95
N GLU A 104 -23.10 0.87 -2.99
CA GLU A 104 -22.85 -0.56 -2.80
C GLU A 104 -22.72 -0.93 -1.33
N LEU A 105 -21.78 -0.31 -0.61
CA LEU A 105 -21.34 -0.78 0.70
C LEU A 105 -22.37 -0.56 1.82
N ARG A 106 -23.26 0.43 1.69
CA ARG A 106 -24.35 0.62 2.68
C ARG A 106 -25.31 -0.56 2.74
N GLN A 107 -25.38 -1.37 1.68
CA GLN A 107 -26.23 -2.57 1.64
C GLN A 107 -25.76 -3.65 2.64
N TYR A 108 -24.50 -3.59 3.09
CA TYR A 108 -23.96 -4.51 4.09
C TYR A 108 -24.28 -4.08 5.53
N GLY A 109 -24.94 -2.93 5.70
CA GLY A 109 -25.24 -2.34 7.00
C GLY A 109 -24.05 -1.59 7.60
N VAL A 110 -24.11 -1.33 8.90
CA VAL A 110 -23.05 -0.60 9.62
C VAL A 110 -21.91 -1.56 9.97
N PRO A 111 -20.66 -1.27 9.58
CA PRO A 111 -19.52 -2.08 10.00
C PRO A 111 -19.25 -1.93 11.50
N GLU A 112 -18.55 -2.90 12.08
CA GLU A 112 -18.08 -2.83 13.46
C GLU A 112 -17.04 -1.70 13.60
N LYS A 113 -17.22 -0.83 14.59
CA LYS A 113 -16.22 0.18 14.95
C LYS A 113 -15.08 -0.50 15.71
N SER A 114 -13.84 -0.05 15.48
CA SER A 114 -12.76 -0.44 16.39
C SER A 114 -13.03 0.13 17.78
N ALA A 115 -12.45 -0.50 18.80
CA ALA A 115 -12.58 -0.07 20.19
C ALA A 115 -12.09 1.37 20.45
N ASP A 116 -11.20 1.89 19.60
CA ASP A 116 -10.60 3.22 19.69
C ASP A 116 -11.11 4.22 18.64
N GLY A 117 -12.12 3.85 17.85
CA GLY A 117 -12.67 4.70 16.79
C GLY A 117 -11.72 4.93 15.60
N ARG A 118 -10.73 4.04 15.42
CA ARG A 118 -9.78 4.02 14.31
C ARG A 118 -10.06 2.82 13.39
N GLN A 119 -9.21 2.59 12.39
CA GLN A 119 -9.19 1.33 11.65
C GLN A 119 -8.79 0.16 12.58
N HIS A 120 -9.37 -1.02 12.38
CA HIS A 120 -9.06 -2.21 13.18
C HIS A 120 -7.61 -2.66 12.93
N LYS A 121 -6.73 -2.39 13.90
CA LYS A 121 -5.34 -2.85 13.86
C LYS A 121 -5.29 -4.36 14.09
N LEU A 122 -4.61 -5.05 13.19
CA LEU A 122 -4.26 -6.46 13.32
C LEU A 122 -2.77 -6.60 13.64
N GLU A 123 -2.46 -7.48 14.57
CA GLU A 123 -1.11 -7.96 14.84
C GLU A 123 -1.10 -9.47 14.64
N ILE A 124 -0.33 -9.91 13.64
CA ILE A 124 -0.35 -11.29 13.15
C ILE A 124 1.04 -11.87 13.32
N THR A 125 1.12 -13.06 13.90
CA THR A 125 2.35 -13.86 13.95
C THR A 125 2.20 -15.04 13.00
N ILE A 126 3.16 -15.19 12.08
CA ILE A 126 3.18 -16.29 11.11
C ILE A 126 4.46 -17.10 11.30
N PRO A 127 4.39 -18.45 11.38
CA PRO A 127 5.57 -19.29 11.43
C PRO A 127 6.54 -18.99 10.28
N GLY A 128 7.83 -18.85 10.60
CA GLY A 128 8.87 -18.55 9.62
C GLY A 128 9.06 -17.06 9.30
N VAL A 129 8.37 -16.15 10.00
CA VAL A 129 8.64 -14.70 10.00
C VAL A 129 8.97 -14.28 11.44
N PRO A 130 10.18 -13.78 11.74
CA PRO A 130 10.64 -13.59 13.11
C PRO A 130 10.14 -12.30 13.78
N VAL A 131 9.38 -11.47 13.06
CA VAL A 131 8.78 -10.22 13.55
C VAL A 131 7.27 -10.22 13.29
N PRO A 132 6.46 -9.55 14.12
CA PRO A 132 5.03 -9.46 13.89
C PRO A 132 4.70 -8.74 12.58
N ILE A 133 3.54 -9.05 12.02
CA ILE A 133 2.98 -8.38 10.86
C ILE A 133 1.86 -7.49 11.34
N TRP A 134 1.94 -6.20 10.99
CA TRP A 134 0.89 -5.22 11.28
C TRP A 134 0.04 -4.94 10.04
N GLY A 135 -1.27 -4.93 10.25
CA GLY A 135 -2.27 -4.61 9.25
C GLY A 135 -3.38 -3.74 9.82
N TYR A 136 -4.17 -3.14 8.92
CA TYR A 136 -5.35 -2.36 9.27
C TYR A 136 -6.47 -2.78 8.33
N LEU A 137 -7.65 -3.05 8.88
CA LEU A 137 -8.85 -3.30 8.08
C LEU A 137 -9.57 -1.99 7.83
N ASP A 138 -10.01 -1.79 6.58
CA ASP A 138 -10.86 -0.65 6.26
C ASP A 138 -12.25 -0.86 6.88
N PHE A 139 -12.92 -1.97 6.55
CA PHE A 139 -14.26 -2.26 7.07
C PHE A 139 -14.46 -3.74 7.41
N ASN A 140 -15.15 -4.00 8.53
CA ASN A 140 -15.46 -5.33 9.02
C ASN A 140 -16.95 -5.43 9.38
N TRP A 141 -17.65 -6.44 8.86
CA TRP A 141 -19.03 -6.79 9.21
C TRP A 141 -19.06 -8.21 9.79
N PRO A 142 -18.74 -8.40 11.09
CA PRO A 142 -18.72 -9.71 11.74
C PRO A 142 -20.02 -10.48 11.60
N GLN A 143 -21.16 -9.79 11.65
CA GLN A 143 -22.50 -10.37 11.52
C GLN A 143 -22.73 -11.08 10.18
N HIS A 144 -21.94 -10.72 9.16
CA HIS A 144 -22.00 -11.32 7.84
C HIS A 144 -20.75 -12.15 7.52
N GLY A 145 -19.76 -12.19 8.42
CA GLY A 145 -18.46 -12.79 8.17
C GLY A 145 -17.73 -12.12 7.00
N ILE A 146 -17.83 -10.80 6.84
CA ILE A 146 -17.26 -10.07 5.69
C ILE A 146 -16.24 -9.05 6.18
N ILE A 147 -15.05 -9.06 5.56
CA ILE A 147 -14.08 -7.97 5.62
C ILE A 147 -14.00 -7.34 4.23
N VAL A 148 -14.00 -6.01 4.14
CA VAL A 148 -13.78 -5.30 2.88
C VAL A 148 -12.55 -4.42 3.02
N ASP A 149 -11.68 -4.49 2.02
CA ASP A 149 -10.65 -3.49 1.75
C ASP A 149 -11.06 -2.68 0.51
N LEU A 150 -11.08 -1.35 0.67
CA LEU A 150 -11.52 -0.38 -0.34
C LEU A 150 -10.32 0.08 -1.16
N LYS A 151 -10.33 -0.24 -2.46
CA LYS A 151 -9.27 0.15 -3.39
C LYS A 151 -9.78 1.18 -4.39
N THR A 152 -9.23 2.39 -4.35
CA THR A 152 -9.56 3.43 -5.34
C THR A 152 -8.67 3.32 -6.56
N THR A 153 -9.26 3.39 -7.74
CA THR A 153 -8.53 3.27 -9.01
C THR A 153 -9.20 4.06 -10.13
N ALA A 154 -8.39 4.53 -11.08
CA ALA A 154 -8.91 5.11 -12.32
C ALA A 154 -9.49 4.04 -13.26
N ARG A 155 -8.96 2.81 -13.20
CA ARG A 155 -9.42 1.66 -13.99
C ARG A 155 -9.60 0.46 -13.07
N ILE A 156 -10.83 -0.04 -13.00
CA ILE A 156 -11.13 -1.26 -12.25
C ILE A 156 -10.41 -2.44 -12.90
N PRO A 157 -9.60 -3.20 -12.15
CA PRO A 157 -8.99 -4.42 -12.67
C PRO A 157 -10.04 -5.51 -12.86
N SER A 158 -9.79 -6.46 -13.76
CA SER A 158 -10.67 -7.61 -13.98
C SER A 158 -10.63 -8.64 -12.85
N GLU A 159 -9.57 -8.61 -12.03
CA GLU A 159 -9.31 -9.55 -10.94
C GLU A 159 -8.54 -8.86 -9.81
N ILE A 160 -8.44 -9.54 -8.67
CA ILE A 160 -7.65 -9.07 -7.52
C ILE A 160 -6.17 -9.15 -7.90
N SER A 161 -5.42 -8.07 -7.70
CA SER A 161 -3.97 -8.10 -7.93
C SER A 161 -3.28 -8.95 -6.86
N ASP A 162 -2.20 -9.66 -7.21
CA ASP A 162 -1.46 -10.47 -6.24
C ASP A 162 -0.99 -9.68 -5.01
N ALA A 163 -0.66 -8.39 -5.19
CA ALA A 163 -0.28 -7.53 -4.07
C ALA A 163 -1.44 -7.33 -3.08
N HIS A 164 -2.66 -7.09 -3.57
CA HIS A 164 -3.84 -6.97 -2.72
C HIS A 164 -4.24 -8.33 -2.16
N ALA A 165 -4.18 -9.39 -2.96
CA ALA A 165 -4.48 -10.74 -2.52
C ALA A 165 -3.58 -11.17 -1.34
N ARG A 166 -2.27 -10.93 -1.41
CA ARG A 166 -1.35 -11.11 -0.28
C ARG A 166 -1.73 -10.27 0.94
N GLN A 167 -2.15 -9.02 0.76
CA GLN A 167 -2.61 -8.20 1.89
C GLN A 167 -3.84 -8.82 2.56
N GLY A 168 -4.88 -9.14 1.79
CA GLY A 168 -6.13 -9.67 2.33
C GLY A 168 -5.99 -11.07 2.90
N ALA A 169 -5.12 -11.90 2.31
CA ALA A 169 -4.88 -13.25 2.80
C ALA A 169 -4.35 -13.27 4.23
N LEU A 170 -3.55 -12.27 4.63
CA LEU A 170 -3.04 -12.17 6.00
C LEU A 170 -4.14 -11.93 7.04
N TYR A 171 -5.29 -11.38 6.62
CA TYR A 171 -6.40 -11.10 7.52
C TYR A 171 -7.31 -12.31 7.73
N LEU A 172 -7.10 -13.38 6.96
CA LEU A 172 -7.86 -14.62 7.07
C LEU A 172 -7.08 -15.63 7.91
N ASN A 173 -7.62 -15.97 9.07
CA ASN A 173 -7.10 -17.07 9.88
C ASN A 173 -7.68 -18.42 9.42
N HIS A 174 -6.89 -19.49 9.53
CA HIS A 174 -7.35 -20.85 9.26
C HIS A 174 -8.61 -21.18 10.08
N GLY A 175 -9.65 -21.66 9.40
CA GLY A 175 -10.92 -22.04 10.04
C GLY A 175 -11.85 -20.86 10.37
N SER A 176 -11.47 -19.62 10.02
CA SER A 176 -12.41 -18.50 10.12
C SER A 176 -13.53 -18.63 9.10
N ASN A 177 -14.73 -18.18 9.47
CA ASN A 177 -15.87 -18.01 8.58
C ASN A 177 -15.84 -16.66 7.84
N LEU A 178 -14.68 -15.98 7.87
CA LEU A 178 -14.50 -14.66 7.29
C LEU A 178 -14.22 -14.78 5.80
N GLN A 179 -14.86 -13.89 5.04
CA GLN A 179 -14.63 -13.70 3.63
C GLN A 179 -13.98 -12.34 3.40
N MET A 180 -12.77 -12.35 2.88
CA MET A 180 -12.08 -11.13 2.46
C MET A 180 -12.58 -10.69 1.10
N ARG A 181 -13.01 -9.44 0.99
CA ARG A 181 -13.48 -8.82 -0.25
C ARG A 181 -12.66 -7.59 -0.58
N PHE A 182 -12.49 -7.33 -1.88
CA PHE A 182 -11.88 -6.10 -2.38
C PHE A 182 -12.90 -5.31 -3.17
N ALA A 183 -13.24 -4.12 -2.66
CA ALA A 183 -14.10 -3.16 -3.32
C ALA A 183 -13.25 -2.21 -4.17
N TYR A 184 -13.12 -2.51 -5.46
CA TYR A 184 -12.43 -1.62 -6.39
C TYR A 184 -13.37 -0.55 -6.89
N VAL A 185 -13.16 0.69 -6.45
CA VAL A 185 -14.00 1.83 -6.80
C VAL A 185 -13.28 2.77 -7.77
N SER A 186 -14.05 3.24 -8.74
CA SER A 186 -13.72 4.36 -9.62
C SER A 186 -14.86 5.39 -9.59
N ALA A 187 -14.64 6.56 -10.16
CA ALA A 187 -15.68 7.60 -10.26
C ALA A 187 -16.96 7.16 -11.00
N LYS A 188 -16.93 6.04 -11.74
CA LYS A 188 -18.04 5.60 -12.60
C LYS A 188 -18.74 4.32 -12.13
N LYS A 189 -18.01 3.45 -11.43
CA LYS A 189 -18.48 2.12 -11.05
C LYS A 189 -17.63 1.54 -9.92
N ILE A 190 -18.15 0.48 -9.33
CA ILE A 190 -17.50 -0.36 -8.34
C ILE A 190 -17.55 -1.82 -8.82
N ALA A 191 -16.53 -2.60 -8.45
CA ALA A 191 -16.55 -4.05 -8.56
C ALA A 191 -16.06 -4.63 -7.23
N VAL A 192 -16.78 -5.61 -6.71
CA VAL A 192 -16.44 -6.30 -5.47
C VAL A 192 -16.03 -7.72 -5.82
N TYR A 193 -14.79 -8.06 -5.51
CA TYR A 193 -14.25 -9.40 -5.71
C TYR A 193 -14.05 -10.10 -4.36
N VAL A 194 -14.26 -11.41 -4.35
CA VAL A 194 -13.96 -12.26 -3.19
C VAL A 194 -12.57 -12.84 -3.37
N LEU A 195 -11.74 -12.77 -2.33
CA LEU A 195 -10.43 -13.41 -2.33
C LEU A 195 -10.59 -14.93 -2.34
N ASP A 196 -9.96 -15.58 -3.29
CA ASP A 196 -9.73 -17.01 -3.34
C ASP A 196 -8.27 -17.34 -2.98
N ASP A 197 -7.99 -18.63 -2.77
CA ASP A 197 -6.64 -19.17 -2.59
C ASP A 197 -5.73 -18.40 -1.60
N ALA A 198 -6.32 -18.00 -0.47
CA ALA A 198 -5.61 -17.25 0.57
C ALA A 198 -4.34 -17.97 1.07
N ALA A 199 -4.35 -19.31 1.10
CA ALA A 199 -3.21 -20.12 1.53
C ALA A 199 -1.98 -19.92 0.63
N ARG A 200 -2.16 -19.90 -0.71
CA ARG A 200 -1.07 -19.60 -1.64
C ARG A 200 -0.50 -18.21 -1.38
N HIS A 201 -1.36 -17.21 -1.24
CA HIS A 201 -0.93 -15.83 -1.02
C HIS A 201 -0.22 -15.62 0.32
N GLN A 202 -0.63 -16.31 1.39
CA GLN A 202 0.11 -16.33 2.65
C GLN A 202 1.49 -16.97 2.47
N ALA A 203 1.59 -18.08 1.73
CA ALA A 203 2.88 -18.72 1.46
C ALA A 203 3.82 -17.82 0.65
N GLU A 204 3.32 -17.12 -0.37
CA GLU A 204 4.09 -16.12 -1.13
C GLU A 204 4.59 -14.98 -0.25
N PHE A 205 3.74 -14.48 0.65
CA PHE A 205 4.14 -13.45 1.62
C PHE A 205 5.29 -13.94 2.51
N VAL A 206 5.19 -15.17 3.06
CA VAL A 206 6.23 -15.77 3.91
C VAL A 206 7.54 -15.92 3.14
N GLN A 207 7.48 -16.41 1.89
CA GLN A 207 8.67 -16.55 1.04
C GLN A 207 9.37 -15.20 0.81
N ALA A 208 8.60 -14.15 0.54
CA ALA A 208 9.13 -12.80 0.35
C ALA A 208 9.70 -12.23 1.65
N ALA A 209 9.03 -12.41 2.80
CA ALA A 209 9.55 -12.01 4.10
C ALA A 209 10.88 -12.71 4.42
N GLN A 210 10.99 -14.02 4.17
CA GLN A 210 12.24 -14.75 4.34
C GLN A 210 13.33 -14.32 3.35
N ALA A 211 12.97 -13.88 2.14
CA ALA A 211 13.92 -13.30 1.21
C ALA A 211 14.50 -11.98 1.74
N ILE A 212 13.66 -11.14 2.35
CA ILE A 212 14.12 -9.94 3.06
C ILE A 212 15.06 -10.35 4.19
N GLU A 213 14.68 -11.31 5.04
CA GLU A 213 15.53 -11.76 6.16
C GLU A 213 16.90 -12.24 5.69
N ARG A 214 16.95 -13.01 4.59
CA ARG A 214 18.21 -13.47 3.98
C ARG A 214 19.07 -12.30 3.52
N LEU A 215 18.50 -11.28 2.86
CA LEU A 215 19.22 -10.06 2.48
C LEU A 215 19.80 -9.37 3.71
N LEU A 216 18.99 -9.14 4.75
CA LEU A 216 19.42 -8.49 6.00
C LEU A 216 20.47 -9.31 6.77
N SER A 217 20.56 -10.62 6.50
CA SER A 217 21.55 -11.48 7.11
C SER A 217 22.94 -11.36 6.47
N LEU A 218 23.05 -10.77 5.27
CA LEU A 218 24.32 -10.66 4.55
C LEU A 218 25.29 -9.64 5.14
N SER A 219 24.78 -8.58 5.78
CA SER A 219 25.60 -7.51 6.35
C SER A 219 24.79 -6.74 7.40
N ASP A 220 25.46 -6.14 8.38
CA ASP A 220 24.89 -5.13 9.28
C ASP A 220 24.93 -3.71 8.69
N ASP A 221 25.74 -3.51 7.63
CA ASP A 221 25.83 -2.26 6.90
C ASP A 221 24.64 -2.08 5.93
N SER A 222 23.71 -1.22 6.34
CA SER A 222 22.50 -0.86 5.61
C SER A 222 22.79 -0.16 4.28
N GLU A 223 23.89 0.62 4.19
CA GLU A 223 24.31 1.24 2.93
C GLU A 223 24.85 0.21 1.96
N ALA A 224 25.71 -0.70 2.43
CA ALA A 224 26.25 -1.78 1.60
C ALA A 224 25.12 -2.63 1.01
N LEU A 225 24.15 -3.06 1.83
CA LEU A 225 22.98 -3.83 1.36
C LEU A 225 22.16 -3.05 0.33
N THR A 226 21.97 -1.75 0.53
CA THR A 226 21.21 -0.91 -0.41
C THR A 226 21.94 -0.76 -1.74
N ARG A 227 23.26 -0.62 -1.72
CA ARG A 227 24.09 -0.49 -2.92
C ARG A 227 24.24 -1.80 -3.71
N CYS A 228 23.79 -2.94 -3.18
CA CYS A 228 23.72 -4.20 -3.94
C CYS A 228 22.67 -4.19 -5.06
N PHE A 229 21.73 -3.24 -5.06
CA PHE A 229 20.68 -3.15 -6.07
C PHE A 229 21.07 -2.25 -7.26
N ALA A 230 20.45 -2.53 -8.42
CA ALA A 230 20.43 -1.66 -9.58
C ALA A 230 18.96 -1.31 -9.92
N PRO A 231 18.44 -0.15 -9.50
CA PRO A 231 17.03 0.19 -9.66
C PRO A 231 16.63 0.44 -11.12
N ASP A 232 15.46 -0.05 -11.52
CA ASP A 232 14.82 0.36 -12.78
C ASP A 232 14.14 1.73 -12.60
N LEU A 233 14.87 2.80 -12.93
CA LEU A 233 14.38 4.18 -12.81
C LEU A 233 13.28 4.55 -13.81
N SER A 234 12.95 3.66 -14.76
CA SER A 234 11.80 3.85 -15.67
C SER A 234 10.47 3.45 -15.02
N SER A 235 10.52 2.65 -13.94
CA SER A 235 9.34 2.22 -13.19
C SER A 235 8.59 3.39 -12.55
N PHE A 236 7.26 3.29 -12.50
CA PHE A 236 6.39 4.35 -11.96
C PHE A 236 6.69 4.67 -10.49
N TYR A 237 7.26 3.73 -9.73
CA TYR A 237 7.70 3.91 -8.35
C TYR A 237 8.77 5.02 -8.20
N TRP A 238 9.56 5.25 -9.26
CA TRP A 238 10.56 6.32 -9.35
C TRP A 238 10.04 7.53 -10.13
N GLY A 239 8.73 7.64 -10.36
CA GLY A 239 8.13 8.75 -11.09
C GLY A 239 8.21 10.09 -10.35
N ASP A 240 8.38 10.07 -9.03
CA ASP A 240 8.49 11.25 -8.19
C ASP A 240 9.92 11.85 -8.19
N ALA A 241 10.02 13.18 -8.19
CA ALA A 241 11.30 13.88 -8.23
C ALA A 241 12.18 13.62 -6.99
N SER A 242 11.58 13.44 -5.81
CA SER A 242 12.32 13.08 -4.60
C SER A 242 12.87 11.66 -4.68
N ALA A 243 12.11 10.71 -5.25
CA ALA A 243 12.57 9.36 -5.50
C ALA A 243 13.75 9.32 -6.48
N ARG A 244 13.70 10.09 -7.57
CA ARG A 244 14.82 10.16 -8.53
C ARG A 244 16.07 10.79 -7.93
N ARG A 245 15.94 11.88 -7.17
CA ARG A 245 17.08 12.48 -6.47
C ARG A 245 17.72 11.49 -5.51
N LEU A 246 16.90 10.78 -4.74
CA LEU A 246 17.37 9.72 -3.85
C LEU A 246 18.13 8.62 -4.60
N ALA A 247 17.62 8.20 -5.76
CA ALA A 247 18.31 7.22 -6.58
C ALA A 247 19.67 7.72 -7.07
N HIS A 248 19.76 8.98 -7.54
CA HIS A 248 21.01 9.59 -7.95
C HIS A 248 22.01 9.73 -6.79
N GLU A 249 21.57 10.05 -5.59
CA GLU A 249 22.44 10.13 -4.41
C GLU A 249 23.08 8.79 -4.05
N ILE A 250 22.38 7.67 -4.25
CA ILE A 250 22.83 6.34 -3.82
C ILE A 250 23.56 5.59 -4.95
N TRP A 251 23.02 5.61 -6.16
CA TRP A 251 23.50 4.83 -7.31
C TRP A 251 23.97 5.68 -8.49
N GLY A 252 23.96 7.01 -8.37
CA GLY A 252 24.48 7.88 -9.40
C GLY A 252 25.96 7.63 -9.67
N ALA A 253 26.37 7.76 -10.92
CA ALA A 253 27.78 7.70 -11.28
C ALA A 253 28.55 8.81 -10.54
N SER A 254 29.67 8.44 -9.92
CA SER A 254 30.62 9.43 -9.38
C SER A 254 31.11 10.30 -10.55
N PRO A 255 31.35 11.61 -10.37
CA PRO A 255 31.96 12.46 -11.39
C PRO A 255 33.27 11.89 -11.98
N ASP A 256 33.95 11.01 -11.23
CA ASP A 256 35.21 10.38 -11.60
C ASP A 256 35.08 9.10 -12.43
N SER A 257 33.87 8.66 -12.78
CA SER A 257 33.70 7.55 -13.73
C SER A 257 34.04 8.05 -15.13
N ALA A 258 35.33 8.00 -15.49
CA ALA A 258 35.80 8.29 -16.83
C ALA A 258 34.98 7.47 -17.84
N PRO A 259 34.53 8.07 -18.96
CA PRO A 259 33.87 7.31 -20.00
C PRO A 259 34.82 6.20 -20.44
N LEU A 260 34.32 4.96 -20.47
CA LEU A 260 35.01 3.83 -21.09
C LEU A 260 35.31 4.23 -22.52
N ALA A 261 36.56 4.62 -22.78
CA ALA A 261 37.05 4.89 -24.12
C ALA A 261 36.90 3.57 -24.89
N LEU A 262 35.93 3.54 -25.82
CA LEU A 262 35.86 2.51 -26.84
C LEU A 262 37.18 2.57 -27.61
N GLN A 263 38.11 1.67 -27.26
CA GLN A 263 39.23 1.36 -28.13
C GLN A 263 38.64 0.66 -29.34
N ALA A 264 38.45 1.42 -30.42
CA ALA A 264 38.22 0.84 -31.73
C ALA A 264 39.44 -0.02 -32.07
N ALA A 265 39.25 -1.34 -32.06
CA ALA A 265 40.22 -2.26 -32.62
C ALA A 265 40.25 -2.01 -34.13
N SER A 266 41.35 -1.45 -34.62
CA SER A 266 41.74 -1.35 -36.03
C SER A 266 42.24 -2.69 -36.55
#